data_AF-A0A3S1E7U7-F1
#
_entry.id   AF-A0A3S1E7U7-F1
#
_cell.length_a   1.000
_cell.length_b   1.000
_cell.length_c   1.000
_cell.angle_alpha   90.00
_cell.angle_beta   90.00
_cell.angle_gamma   90.00
#
_symmetry.space_group_name_H-M   'P 1'
#
loop_
_entity.id
_entity.type
_entity.pdbx_description
1 polymer ?
#
loop_
_entity_poly.entity_id
_entity_poly.type
_entity_poly.pdbx_seq_one_letter_code
_entity_poly.pdbx_strand_id
1 'polypeptide(L)'
;MIREPLLFVATCDVSGRVRGKAFPLDLIEKRAGRGVGWTPTNVQITCFDAIAESPYGSLGDLLLVPDRDSRVTVDFEDGSPAEDFMLGDILTLEGA
;
A
#
# COMPACT_ATOMS: atom_id res chain seq x y z
N MET A 1 -21.87 16.15 1.05
CA MET A 1 -20.41 16.02 1.14
C MET A 1 -20.03 14.91 0.17
N ILE A 2 -19.30 15.20 -0.91
CA ILE A 2 -18.85 14.14 -1.82
C ILE A 2 -17.70 13.43 -1.11
N ARG A 3 -17.95 12.21 -0.61
CA ARG A 3 -16.92 11.31 -0.08
C ARG A 3 -16.52 10.41 -1.24
N GLU A 4 -15.38 10.69 -1.86
CA GLU A 4 -14.78 9.76 -2.81
C GLU A 4 -14.25 8.55 -2.03
N PRO A 5 -14.73 7.33 -2.29
CA PRO A 5 -14.25 6.14 -1.59
C PRO A 5 -12.78 5.89 -1.93
N LEU A 6 -12.00 5.53 -0.93
CA LEU A 6 -10.59 5.19 -1.08
C LEU A 6 -10.39 3.70 -0.87
N LEU A 7 -9.45 3.12 -1.62
CA LEU A 7 -8.94 1.78 -1.38
C LEU A 7 -7.50 1.86 -0.91
N PHE A 8 -7.19 1.21 0.21
CA PHE A 8 -5.85 1.13 0.79
C PHE A 8 -5.14 -0.15 0.36
N VAL A 9 -3.99 -0.05 -0.28
CA VAL A 9 -3.14 -1.22 -0.56
C VAL A 9 -2.09 -1.31 0.52
N ALA A 10 -2.10 -2.43 1.22
CA ALA A 10 -1.33 -2.69 2.42
C ALA A 10 -0.26 -3.78 2.18
N THR A 11 0.82 -3.69 2.92
CA THR A 11 1.81 -4.77 3.07
C THR A 11 2.25 -4.83 4.53
N CYS A 12 2.55 -6.04 4.99
CA CYS A 12 3.25 -6.25 6.26
C CYS A 12 4.74 -6.22 6.00
N ASP A 13 5.44 -5.22 6.55
CA ASP A 13 6.89 -5.14 6.40
C ASP A 13 7.65 -5.97 7.45
N VAL A 14 8.97 -5.97 7.32
CA VAL A 14 9.89 -6.73 8.18
C VAL A 14 9.88 -6.29 9.65
N SER A 15 9.37 -5.09 9.95
CA SER A 15 9.18 -4.61 11.32
C SER A 15 7.84 -5.05 11.94
N GLY A 16 7.03 -5.81 11.19
CA GLY A 16 5.72 -6.29 11.61
C GLY A 16 4.65 -5.20 11.58
N ARG A 17 4.86 -4.11 10.81
CA ARG A 17 3.89 -3.02 10.69
C ARG A 17 3.13 -3.15 9.37
N VAL A 18 1.85 -2.77 9.40
CA VAL A 18 1.03 -2.63 8.20
C VAL A 18 1.27 -1.24 7.64
N ARG A 19 1.78 -1.16 6.41
CA ARG A 19 2.07 0.09 5.72
C ARG A 19 1.52 0.02 4.30
N GLY A 20 1.27 1.18 3.69
CA GLY A 20 0.59 1.20 2.40
C GLY A 20 0.30 2.58 1.87
N LYS A 21 -0.47 2.64 0.79
CA LYS A 21 -0.99 3.88 0.21
C LYS A 21 -2.44 3.69 -0.23
N ALA A 22 -3.24 4.73 -0.03
CA ALA A 22 -4.61 4.77 -0.50
C ALA A 22 -4.73 5.51 -1.85
N PHE A 23 -5.75 5.15 -2.63
CA PHE A 23 -6.12 5.85 -3.86
C PHE A 23 -7.65 5.81 -4.07
N PRO A 24 -8.22 6.71 -4.89
CA PRO A 24 -9.63 6.67 -5.25
C PRO A 24 -10.06 5.33 -5.85
N LEU A 25 -11.15 4.75 -5.35
CA LEU A 25 -11.61 3.41 -5.74
C LEU A 25 -11.86 3.28 -7.25
N ASP A 26 -12.23 4.35 -7.94
CA ASP A 26 -12.44 4.36 -9.38
C ASP A 26 -11.15 4.07 -10.18
N LEU A 27 -9.97 4.21 -9.56
CA LEU A 27 -8.67 3.87 -10.14
C LEU A 27 -8.26 2.40 -9.96
N ILE A 28 -9.09 1.55 -9.34
CA ILE A 28 -8.75 0.15 -9.02
C ILE A 28 -8.20 -0.62 -10.23
N GLU A 29 -8.84 -0.52 -11.40
CA GLU A 29 -8.41 -1.22 -12.62
C GLU A 29 -7.04 -0.73 -13.11
N LYS A 30 -6.79 0.58 -13.03
CA LYS A 30 -5.50 1.18 -13.36
C LYS A 30 -4.41 0.75 -12.37
N ARG A 31 -4.75 0.63 -11.09
CA ARG A 31 -3.81 0.30 -10.01
C ARG A 31 -3.51 -1.19 -9.91
N ALA A 32 -4.44 -2.05 -10.29
CA ALA A 32 -4.18 -3.49 -10.35
C ALA A 32 -3.04 -3.84 -11.33
N GLY A 33 -2.91 -3.11 -12.45
CA GLY A 33 -1.83 -3.36 -13.42
C GLY A 33 -0.58 -2.50 -13.25
N ARG A 34 -0.63 -1.39 -12.49
CA ARG A 34 0.50 -0.45 -12.37
C ARG A 34 1.00 -0.26 -10.94
N GLY A 35 0.29 -0.80 -9.96
CA GLY A 35 0.51 -0.55 -8.55
C GLY A 35 0.46 0.93 -8.15
N VAL A 36 0.96 1.17 -6.95
CA VAL A 36 1.28 2.50 -6.40
C VAL A 36 2.77 2.58 -6.13
N GLY A 37 3.37 3.76 -6.33
CA GLY A 37 4.81 3.94 -6.09
C GLY A 37 5.19 3.60 -4.64
N TRP A 38 6.30 2.91 -4.46
CA TRP A 38 6.81 2.45 -3.18
C TRP A 38 8.30 2.73 -3.06
N THR A 39 8.75 3.13 -1.87
CA THR A 39 10.16 3.48 -1.66
C THR A 39 10.88 2.30 -0.99
N PRO A 40 12.01 1.80 -1.55
CA PRO A 40 12.78 0.71 -0.94
C PRO A 40 13.12 0.94 0.53
N THR A 41 13.44 2.19 0.90
CA THR A 41 13.78 2.60 2.28
C THR A 41 12.65 2.35 3.29
N ASN A 42 11.39 2.12 2.86
CA ASN A 42 10.30 1.79 3.78
C ASN A 42 10.59 0.53 4.60
N VAL A 43 11.34 -0.43 4.05
CA VAL A 43 11.74 -1.66 4.78
C VAL A 43 12.72 -1.37 5.94
N GLN A 44 13.37 -0.20 5.94
CA GLN A 44 14.29 0.24 6.99
C GLN A 44 13.59 0.98 8.14
N ILE A 45 12.28 1.24 8.02
CA ILE A 45 11.53 1.84 9.11
C ILE A 45 11.32 0.77 10.19
N THR A 46 12.01 0.95 11.30
CA THR A 46 11.97 0.07 12.47
C THR A 46 10.60 0.12 13.16
N CYS A 47 10.35 -0.81 14.09
CA CYS A 47 9.16 -0.79 14.93
C CYS A 47 9.10 0.38 15.93
N PHE A 48 10.17 1.19 16.02
CA PHE A 48 10.27 2.41 16.82
C PHE A 48 10.22 3.69 15.96
N ASP A 49 9.75 3.59 14.71
CA ASP A 49 9.61 4.68 13.73
C ASP A 49 10.92 5.41 13.36
N ALA A 50 12.08 4.87 13.75
CA ALA A 50 13.37 5.30 13.23
C ALA A 50 13.67 4.62 11.88
N ILE A 51 14.37 5.33 10.98
CA ILE A 51 14.88 4.78 9.71
C ILE A 51 16.32 4.29 9.94
N ALA A 52 16.55 2.99 9.82
CA ALA A 52 17.87 2.39 9.91
C ALA A 52 18.73 2.70 8.67
N GLU A 53 20.04 2.44 8.76
CA GLU A 53 20.94 2.59 7.61
C GLU A 53 20.49 1.70 6.45
N SER A 54 20.35 2.29 5.27
CA SER A 54 19.78 1.63 4.10
C SER A 54 20.88 1.16 3.16
N PRO A 55 20.94 -0.14 2.79
CA PRO A 55 21.87 -0.62 1.77
C PRO A 55 21.43 -0.19 0.36
N TYR A 56 20.23 0.37 0.21
CA TYR A 56 19.63 0.63 -1.09
C TYR A 56 20.08 1.97 -1.70
N GLY A 57 20.65 2.90 -0.94
CA GLY A 57 21.07 4.20 -1.48
C GLY A 57 19.99 4.86 -2.36
N SER A 58 20.33 5.23 -3.59
CA SER A 58 19.40 5.76 -4.60
C SER A 58 18.89 4.69 -5.58
N LEU A 59 18.50 3.51 -5.09
CA LEU A 59 18.05 2.35 -5.89
C LEU A 59 16.90 2.66 -6.88
N GLY A 60 16.17 3.76 -6.67
CA GLY A 60 14.98 4.11 -7.43
C GLY A 60 13.70 3.67 -6.72
N ASP A 61 12.58 3.72 -7.44
CA ASP A 61 11.27 3.37 -6.90
C ASP A 61 10.90 1.91 -7.18
N LEU A 62 10.03 1.39 -6.33
CA LEU A 62 9.33 0.11 -6.46
C LEU A 62 7.84 0.37 -6.68
N LEU A 63 7.09 -0.70 -6.88
CA LEU A 63 5.64 -0.67 -6.95
C LEU A 63 5.06 -1.56 -5.85
N LEU A 64 4.02 -1.08 -5.18
CA LEU A 64 3.14 -1.88 -4.36
C LEU A 64 1.91 -2.22 -5.22
N VAL A 65 1.82 -3.47 -5.67
CA VAL A 65 0.79 -3.94 -6.60
C VAL A 65 -0.31 -4.68 -5.83
N PRO A 66 -1.57 -4.20 -5.86
CA PRO A 66 -2.65 -4.83 -5.12
C PRO A 66 -2.98 -6.23 -5.62
N ASP A 67 -3.10 -7.17 -4.69
CA ASP A 67 -3.68 -8.50 -4.91
C ASP A 67 -5.21 -8.41 -4.82
N ARG A 68 -5.90 -8.63 -5.94
CA ARG A 68 -7.37 -8.52 -6.03
C ARG A 68 -8.09 -9.54 -5.15
N ASP A 69 -7.51 -10.71 -4.95
CA ASP A 69 -8.13 -11.80 -4.21
C ASP A 69 -8.09 -11.55 -2.69
N SER A 70 -7.28 -10.58 -2.25
CA SER A 70 -7.13 -10.17 -0.86
C SER A 70 -8.03 -9.02 -0.42
N ARG A 71 -8.96 -8.56 -1.28
CA ARG A 71 -9.82 -7.39 -0.95
C ARG A 71 -10.73 -7.68 0.23
N VAL A 72 -10.71 -6.76 1.19
CA VAL A 72 -11.60 -6.74 2.35
C VAL A 72 -12.28 -5.39 2.42
N THR A 73 -13.59 -5.40 2.60
CA THR A 73 -14.38 -4.20 2.89
C THR A 73 -15.12 -4.42 4.21
N VAL A 74 -14.95 -3.49 5.16
CA VAL A 74 -15.58 -3.55 6.49
C VAL A 74 -16.32 -2.26 6.75
N ASP A 75 -17.63 -2.35 6.92
CA ASP A 75 -18.45 -1.28 7.48
C ASP A 75 -18.63 -1.55 8.98
N PHE A 76 -18.25 -0.58 9.82
CA PHE A 76 -18.38 -0.67 11.28
C PHE A 76 -19.76 -0.21 11.79
N GLU A 77 -20.67 0.18 10.89
CA GLU A 77 -22.03 0.62 11.19
C GLU A 77 -22.08 1.86 12.12
N ASP A 78 -20.99 2.62 12.21
CA ASP A 78 -20.85 3.80 13.08
C ASP A 78 -21.04 5.14 12.32
N GLY A 79 -21.38 5.08 11.03
CA GLY A 79 -21.55 6.22 10.15
C GLY A 79 -20.25 6.81 9.57
N SER A 80 -19.09 6.21 9.90
CA SER A 80 -17.84 6.47 9.21
C SER A 80 -17.82 5.83 7.80
N PRO A 81 -16.90 6.24 6.91
CA PRO A 81 -16.69 5.51 5.66
C PRO A 81 -16.24 4.07 5.94
N ALA A 82 -16.72 3.11 5.15
CA ALA A 82 -16.22 1.74 5.22
C ALA A 82 -14.71 1.69 4.96
N GLU A 83 -14.01 0.84 5.72
CA GLU A 83 -12.61 0.52 5.47
C GLU A 83 -12.53 -0.44 4.29
N ASP A 84 -11.81 -0.07 3.24
CA ASP A 84 -11.64 -0.87 2.02
C ASP A 84 -10.15 -1.02 1.73
N PHE A 85 -9.64 -2.25 1.81
CA PHE A 85 -8.22 -2.51 1.66
C PHE A 85 -7.93 -3.83 0.93
N MET A 86 -6.73 -3.91 0.36
CA MET A 86 -6.14 -5.11 -0.23
C MET A 86 -4.73 -5.27 0.32
N LEU A 87 -4.23 -6.50 0.38
CA LEU A 87 -2.80 -6.73 0.44
C LEU A 87 -2.17 -6.45 -0.93
N GLY A 88 -0.88 -6.17 -0.95
CA GLY A 88 -0.15 -5.97 -2.18
C GLY A 88 1.29 -6.43 -2.08
N ASP A 89 1.81 -6.84 -3.23
CA ASP A 89 3.18 -7.29 -3.39
C ASP A 89 4.09 -6.13 -3.79
N ILE A 90 5.32 -6.12 -3.25
CA ILE A 90 6.34 -5.15 -3.63
C ILE A 90 7.14 -5.71 -4.81
N LEU A 91 7.02 -5.05 -5.97
CA LEU A 91 7.66 -5.45 -7.22
C LEU A 91 8.62 -4.36 -7.71
N THR A 92 9.61 -4.74 -8.51
CA THR A 92 10.45 -3.78 -9.26
C THR A 92 9.64 -3.14 -10.39
N LEU A 93 10.15 -2.07 -11.00
CA LEU A 93 9.49 -1.43 -12.15
C LEU A 93 9.42 -2.34 -13.39
N GLU A 94 10.24 -3.39 -13.43
CA GLU A 94 10.29 -4.41 -14.48
C GLU A 94 9.30 -5.56 -14.22
N GLY A 95 8.71 -5.62 -13.02
CA GLY A 95 7.86 -6.71 -12.56
C GLY A 95 6.39 -6.34 -12.33
N ALA A 96 5.87 -5.30 -12.99
CA ALA A 96 4.45 -4.99 -13.08
C ALA A 96 3.88 -5.27 -14.48
#